data_AF-A0A3B8WS40-F1
#
_entry.id   AF-A0A3B8WS40-F1
#
_cell.length_a   1.000
_cell.length_b   1.000
_cell.length_c   1.000
_cell.angle_alpha   90.00
_cell.angle_beta   90.00
_cell.angle_gamma   90.00
#
_symmetry.space_group_name_H-M   'P 1'
#
loop_
_entity.id
_entity.type
_entity.pdbx_description
1 polymer ?
#
loop_
_entity_poly.entity_id
_entity_poly.type
_entity_poly.pdbx_seq_one_letter_code
_entity_poly.pdbx_strand_id
1 'polypeptide(L)'
;MALVPLSVSAGQLTAQFENDLWGSGSDQHYTHGSRFSWSSENQLGWVQKSARRVGGLLPWLPALDEQTLNQFEAVRFNAAIGQNIYTPEDISNPLLISDDRPYAGWLYIGSGAVLVRGAVNHRVIDSFEVNLGIVGPSSRAKQVQREFHKLIDSPDPRGWDNQLRDEPGLIVMADRQWVFP
;
A
#
# COMPACT_ATOMS: atom_id res chain seq x y z
N MET A 1 -38.57 25.10 -1.81
CA MET A 1 -37.88 23.97 -1.14
C MET A 1 -36.91 23.39 -2.16
N ALA A 2 -35.63 23.79 -2.12
CA ALA A 2 -34.64 23.37 -3.11
C ALA A 2 -34.00 22.06 -2.66
N LEU A 3 -34.10 21.03 -3.51
CA LEU A 3 -33.36 19.79 -3.33
C LEU A 3 -31.88 20.09 -3.59
N VAL A 4 -31.06 20.01 -2.54
CA VAL A 4 -29.61 19.98 -2.67
C VAL A 4 -29.25 18.63 -3.28
N PRO A 5 -28.60 18.56 -4.46
CA PRO A 5 -28.12 17.29 -4.96
C PRO A 5 -27.07 16.76 -3.98
N LEU A 6 -27.33 15.59 -3.40
CA LEU A 6 -26.30 14.80 -2.73
C LEU A 6 -25.28 14.38 -3.80
N SER A 7 -24.17 15.11 -3.88
CA SER A 7 -22.99 14.64 -4.61
C SER A 7 -22.39 13.49 -3.80
N VAL A 8 -22.87 12.26 -4.02
CA VAL A 8 -22.12 11.07 -3.63
C VAL A 8 -21.10 10.84 -4.72
N SER A 9 -19.91 11.40 -4.54
CA SER A 9 -18.76 10.95 -5.29
C SER A 9 -18.12 9.81 -4.46
N ALA A 10 -17.84 8.70 -5.13
CA ALA A 10 -17.29 7.51 -4.49
C ALA A 10 -15.76 7.57 -4.59
N GLY A 11 -15.06 7.17 -3.52
CA GLY A 11 -13.59 7.14 -3.50
C GLY A 11 -12.98 6.35 -4.67
N GLN A 12 -11.69 6.57 -4.93
CA GLN A 12 -10.97 5.93 -6.02
C GLN A 12 -10.56 4.51 -5.64
N LEU A 13 -10.89 3.53 -6.47
CA LEU A 13 -10.35 2.18 -6.39
C LEU A 13 -9.19 2.02 -7.39
N THR A 14 -8.14 1.33 -6.99
CA THR A 14 -6.97 1.08 -7.83
C THR A 14 -6.46 -0.33 -7.63
N ALA A 15 -6.22 -1.04 -8.73
CA ALA A 15 -5.57 -2.33 -8.76
C ALA A 15 -4.23 -2.19 -9.49
N GLN A 16 -3.16 -2.65 -8.86
CA GLN A 16 -1.80 -2.65 -9.40
C GLN A 16 -1.31 -4.09 -9.45
N PHE A 17 -0.71 -4.45 -10.58
CA PHE A 17 -0.10 -5.76 -10.80
C PHE A 17 1.27 -5.52 -11.43
N GLU A 18 2.29 -6.04 -10.78
CA GLU A 18 3.68 -5.98 -11.23
C GLU A 18 4.14 -7.41 -11.51
N ASN A 19 4.77 -7.63 -12.65
CA ASN A 19 5.25 -8.95 -13.05
C ASN A 19 6.49 -8.80 -13.93
N ASP A 20 7.46 -9.68 -13.71
CA ASP A 20 8.72 -9.75 -14.45
C ASP A 20 8.57 -10.34 -15.87
N LEU A 21 7.38 -10.83 -16.25
CA LEU A 21 7.12 -11.46 -17.57
C LEU A 21 7.42 -10.57 -18.80
N TRP A 22 7.66 -9.27 -18.64
CA TRP A 22 7.84 -8.32 -19.76
C TRP A 22 9.24 -7.69 -19.84
N GLY A 23 10.16 -8.05 -18.94
CA GLY A 23 11.53 -7.53 -18.91
C GLY A 23 12.52 -8.50 -19.57
N SER A 24 13.22 -8.06 -20.60
CA SER A 24 14.35 -8.78 -21.18
C SER A 24 15.46 -8.94 -20.13
N GLY A 25 15.57 -10.16 -19.57
CA GLY A 25 16.53 -10.63 -18.57
C GLY A 25 17.67 -9.69 -18.15
N SER A 26 17.57 -9.14 -16.93
CA SER A 26 18.74 -8.88 -16.07
C SER A 26 18.43 -8.54 -14.61
N ASP A 27 17.19 -8.23 -14.24
CA ASP A 27 16.93 -7.69 -12.89
C ASP A 27 16.41 -8.80 -11.98
N GLN A 28 17.37 -9.48 -11.37
CA GLN A 28 17.29 -10.80 -10.77
C GLN A 28 16.29 -10.98 -9.62
N HIS A 29 15.44 -10.02 -9.24
CA HIS A 29 15.00 -9.72 -7.88
C HIS A 29 13.58 -10.14 -7.31
N TYR A 30 12.53 -10.26 -8.12
CA TYR A 30 11.13 -10.09 -7.62
C TYR A 30 10.09 -10.69 -8.56
N THR A 31 9.34 -11.72 -8.13
CA THR A 31 8.54 -12.50 -9.09
C THR A 31 7.21 -11.85 -9.45
N HIS A 32 6.49 -11.30 -8.46
CA HIS A 32 5.16 -10.76 -8.67
C HIS A 32 4.69 -9.92 -7.48
N GLY A 33 4.00 -8.82 -7.74
CA GLY A 33 3.23 -8.10 -6.72
C GLY A 33 1.85 -7.73 -7.21
N SER A 34 0.89 -7.82 -6.30
CA SER A 34 -0.47 -7.35 -6.52
C SER A 34 -0.90 -6.48 -5.36
N ARG A 35 -1.57 -5.37 -5.67
CA ARG A 35 -2.10 -4.45 -4.66
C ARG A 35 -3.45 -3.91 -5.09
N PHE A 36 -4.43 -4.06 -4.22
CA PHE A 36 -5.74 -3.43 -4.34
C PHE A 36 -5.86 -2.35 -3.29
N SER A 37 -6.22 -1.15 -3.70
CA SER A 37 -6.29 0.01 -2.82
C SER A 37 -7.53 0.83 -3.08
N TRP A 38 -7.96 1.49 -2.02
CA TRP A 38 -9.03 2.46 -2.02
C TRP A 38 -8.49 3.76 -1.43
N SER A 39 -8.79 4.88 -2.09
CA SER A 39 -8.52 6.22 -1.60
C SER A 39 -9.83 6.98 -1.45
N SER A 40 -10.02 7.59 -0.29
CA SER A 40 -11.19 8.41 -0.03
C SER A 40 -11.21 9.66 -0.91
N GLU A 41 -12.37 10.28 -0.95
CA GLU A 41 -12.49 11.66 -1.39
C GLU A 41 -11.75 12.61 -0.45
N ASN A 42 -11.73 13.90 -0.78
CA ASN A 42 -11.25 14.91 0.16
C ASN A 42 -12.13 14.93 1.43
N GLN A 43 -11.57 14.47 2.54
CA GLN A 43 -12.20 14.42 3.86
C GLN A 43 -11.87 15.64 4.74
N LEU A 44 -11.20 16.67 4.20
CA LEU A 44 -10.77 17.84 4.96
C LEU A 44 -11.90 18.43 5.84
N GLY A 45 -13.11 18.57 5.30
CA GLY A 45 -14.25 19.12 6.06
C GLY A 45 -14.68 18.24 7.25
N TRP A 46 -14.66 16.91 7.10
CA TRP A 46 -14.93 15.98 8.21
C TRP A 46 -13.81 16.02 9.26
N VAL A 47 -12.56 16.07 8.81
CA VAL A 47 -11.38 16.19 9.69
C VAL A 47 -11.44 17.47 10.50
N GLN A 48 -11.67 18.62 9.85
CA GLN A 48 -11.80 19.93 10.52
C GLN A 48 -12.94 19.94 11.54
N LYS A 49 -14.11 19.40 11.20
CA LYS A 49 -15.25 19.32 12.12
C LYS A 49 -14.96 18.44 13.34
N SER A 50 -14.29 17.30 13.13
CA SER A 50 -13.95 16.36 14.19
C SER A 50 -12.84 16.92 15.09
N ALA A 51 -11.82 17.53 14.51
CA ALA A 51 -10.74 18.17 15.22
C ALA A 51 -11.24 19.34 16.09
N ARG A 52 -12.18 20.17 15.61
CA ARG A 52 -12.80 21.23 16.44
C ARG A 52 -13.51 20.69 17.69
N ARG A 53 -14.18 19.53 17.57
CA ARG A 53 -14.85 18.89 18.72
C ARG A 53 -13.84 18.38 19.75
N VAL A 54 -12.74 17.79 19.28
CA VAL A 54 -11.71 17.21 20.15
C VAL A 54 -10.76 18.28 20.71
N GLY A 55 -10.35 19.27 19.91
CA GLY A 55 -9.51 20.39 20.32
C GLY A 55 -10.15 21.27 21.39
N GLY A 56 -11.49 21.38 21.40
CA GLY A 56 -12.23 22.00 22.51
C GLY A 56 -12.16 21.23 23.83
N LEU A 57 -11.82 19.93 23.79
CA LEU A 57 -11.65 19.07 24.97
C LEU A 57 -10.17 18.94 25.38
N LEU A 58 -9.24 19.07 24.43
CA LEU A 58 -7.80 18.91 24.64
C LEU A 58 -7.01 20.09 24.02
N PRO A 59 -7.13 21.30 24.59
CA PRO A 59 -6.55 22.52 24.02
C PRO A 59 -5.02 22.55 24.03
N TRP A 60 -4.38 21.63 24.74
CA TRP A 60 -2.91 21.49 24.81
C TRP A 60 -2.31 20.72 23.63
N LEU A 61 -3.10 20.28 22.64
CA LEU A 61 -2.65 19.60 21.42
C LEU A 61 -2.62 20.57 20.22
N PRO A 62 -1.46 21.15 19.86
CA PRO A 62 -1.38 22.20 18.82
C PRO A 62 -1.79 21.73 17.43
N ALA A 63 -1.56 20.45 17.10
CA ALA A 63 -1.91 19.87 15.79
C ALA A 63 -3.43 19.86 15.50
N LEU A 64 -4.28 20.19 16.48
CA LEU A 64 -5.73 20.28 16.35
C LEU A 64 -6.23 21.73 16.27
N ASP A 65 -5.35 22.72 16.25
CA ASP A 65 -5.74 24.11 16.11
C ASP A 65 -6.27 24.45 14.70
N GLU A 66 -7.19 25.41 14.63
CA GLU A 66 -7.91 25.75 13.40
C GLU A 66 -6.96 26.38 12.35
N GLN A 67 -5.92 27.09 12.81
CA GLN A 67 -4.96 27.76 11.95
C GLN A 67 -4.08 26.75 11.19
N THR A 68 -3.68 25.66 11.84
CA THR A 68 -2.94 24.54 11.27
C THR A 68 -3.81 23.77 10.29
N LEU A 69 -5.07 23.51 10.65
CA LEU A 69 -6.00 22.77 9.79
C LEU A 69 -6.42 23.54 8.52
N ASN A 70 -6.37 24.87 8.55
CA ASN A 70 -6.67 25.72 7.41
C ASN A 70 -5.51 25.79 6.38
N GLN A 71 -4.34 25.25 6.69
CA GLN A 71 -3.21 25.17 5.75
C GLN A 71 -3.35 24.00 4.75
N PHE A 72 -4.22 23.03 5.06
CA PHE A 72 -4.47 21.89 4.18
C PHE A 72 -5.51 22.23 3.12
N GLU A 73 -5.24 21.83 1.88
CA GLU A 73 -6.17 21.89 0.76
C GLU A 73 -6.97 20.59 0.63
N ALA A 74 -6.35 19.46 0.97
CA ALA A 74 -7.00 18.16 0.94
C ALA A 74 -6.43 17.19 1.98
N VAL A 75 -7.32 16.33 2.49
CA VAL A 75 -6.97 15.15 3.29
C VAL A 75 -7.66 13.95 2.69
N ARG A 76 -6.90 12.91 2.34
CA ARG A 76 -7.44 11.65 1.83
C ARG A 76 -6.95 10.50 2.70
N PHE A 77 -7.83 9.56 3.01
CA PHE A 77 -7.47 8.32 3.69
C PHE A 77 -7.36 7.19 2.68
N ASN A 78 -6.41 6.30 2.89
CA ASN A 78 -6.15 5.17 2.03
C ASN A 78 -6.27 3.87 2.82
N ALA A 79 -6.79 2.84 2.16
CA ALA A 79 -6.75 1.47 2.64
C ALA A 79 -6.27 0.58 1.50
N ALA A 80 -5.53 -0.48 1.81
CA ALA A 80 -5.03 -1.41 0.82
C ALA A 80 -4.96 -2.85 1.35
N ILE A 81 -4.96 -3.79 0.43
CA ILE A 81 -4.50 -5.16 0.63
C ILE A 81 -3.52 -5.48 -0.50
N GLY A 82 -2.40 -6.09 -0.17
CA GLY A 82 -1.40 -6.46 -1.17
C GLY A 82 -0.66 -7.74 -0.84
N GLN A 83 -0.13 -8.38 -1.87
CA GLN A 83 0.70 -9.57 -1.76
C GLN A 83 1.91 -9.45 -2.70
N ASN A 84 3.10 -9.63 -2.14
CA ASN A 84 4.36 -9.72 -2.89
C ASN A 84 4.90 -11.15 -2.81
N ILE A 85 5.43 -11.66 -3.91
CA ILE A 85 5.94 -13.02 -4.05
C ILE A 85 7.39 -12.95 -4.54
N TYR A 86 8.28 -13.62 -3.80
CA TYR A 86 9.70 -13.71 -4.08
C TYR A 86 10.08 -15.17 -4.28
N THR A 87 10.83 -15.46 -5.34
CA THR A 87 11.36 -16.80 -5.63
C THR A 87 12.83 -16.74 -6.02
N PRO A 88 13.59 -17.83 -5.82
CA PRO A 88 14.87 -18.04 -6.49
C PRO A 88 14.73 -17.94 -8.01
N GLU A 89 15.87 -17.82 -8.70
CA GLU A 89 15.97 -17.85 -10.16
C GLU A 89 15.56 -19.23 -10.71
N ASP A 90 16.13 -20.32 -10.17
CA ASP A 90 15.74 -21.68 -10.53
C ASP A 90 14.53 -22.16 -9.71
N ILE A 91 13.34 -21.83 -10.20
CA ILE A 91 12.09 -22.28 -9.58
C ILE A 91 11.83 -23.78 -9.74
N SER A 92 12.59 -24.46 -10.60
CA SER A 92 12.43 -25.89 -10.86
C SER A 92 13.17 -26.75 -9.84
N ASN A 93 14.11 -26.20 -9.06
CA ASN A 93 14.81 -26.96 -8.04
C ASN A 93 13.92 -27.18 -6.79
N PRO A 94 13.65 -28.43 -6.37
CA PRO A 94 12.88 -28.70 -5.15
C PRO A 94 13.69 -28.55 -3.86
N LEU A 95 15.03 -28.49 -3.96
CA LEU A 95 15.91 -28.38 -2.80
C LEU A 95 16.12 -26.91 -2.40
N LEU A 96 16.58 -26.70 -1.16
CA LEU A 96 17.00 -25.39 -0.70
C LEU A 96 18.21 -24.91 -1.53
N ILE A 97 18.07 -23.72 -2.14
CA ILE A 97 19.15 -22.99 -2.79
C ILE A 97 19.68 -21.98 -1.77
N SER A 98 20.84 -22.25 -1.16
CA SER A 98 21.36 -21.43 -0.04
C SER A 98 22.09 -20.17 -0.48
N ASP A 99 22.50 -20.10 -1.74
CA ASP A 99 23.24 -19.02 -2.39
C ASP A 99 22.35 -18.09 -3.23
N ASP A 100 21.04 -18.32 -3.22
CA ASP A 100 20.01 -17.43 -3.76
C ASP A 100 19.01 -17.10 -2.64
N ARG A 101 18.07 -16.21 -2.89
CA ARG A 101 17.03 -15.88 -1.92
C ARG A 101 16.12 -17.08 -1.65
N PRO A 102 15.49 -17.13 -0.48
CA PRO A 102 14.44 -18.08 -0.22
C PRO A 102 13.16 -17.72 -0.96
N TYR A 103 12.33 -18.73 -1.19
CA TYR A 103 10.91 -18.50 -1.44
C TYR A 103 10.30 -17.72 -0.27
N ALA A 104 9.55 -16.66 -0.56
CA ALA A 104 8.85 -15.89 0.44
C ALA A 104 7.61 -15.23 -0.16
N GLY A 105 6.55 -15.15 0.62
CA GLY A 105 5.39 -14.32 0.32
C GLY A 105 5.16 -13.33 1.43
N TRP A 106 4.81 -12.09 1.09
CA TRP A 106 4.44 -11.03 2.02
C TRP A 106 2.99 -10.62 1.73
N LEU A 107 2.05 -10.97 2.61
CA LEU A 107 0.65 -10.56 2.52
C LEU A 107 0.37 -9.52 3.59
N TYR A 108 -0.22 -8.39 3.20
CA TYR A 108 -0.42 -7.28 4.11
C TYR A 108 -1.72 -6.51 3.85
N ILE A 109 -2.18 -5.85 4.90
CA ILE A 109 -3.17 -4.77 4.83
C ILE A 109 -2.47 -3.45 5.13
N GLY A 110 -2.87 -2.41 4.40
CA GLY A 110 -2.32 -1.06 4.51
C GLY A 110 -3.39 -0.05 4.88
N SER A 111 -3.01 0.93 5.69
CA SER A 111 -3.83 2.11 5.98
C SER A 111 -2.96 3.35 6.03
N GLY A 112 -3.46 4.45 5.49
CA GLY A 112 -2.67 5.66 5.36
C GLY A 112 -3.48 6.92 5.15
N ALA A 113 -2.76 8.03 5.06
CA ALA A 113 -3.32 9.33 4.72
C ALA A 113 -2.40 10.10 3.79
N VAL A 114 -3.00 10.89 2.91
CA VAL A 114 -2.32 11.88 2.08
C VAL A 114 -2.86 13.25 2.43
N LEU A 115 -1.94 14.16 2.75
CA LEU A 115 -2.20 15.51 3.18
C LEU A 115 -1.60 16.48 2.15
N VAL A 116 -2.45 17.31 1.54
CA VAL A 116 -2.00 18.32 0.58
C VAL A 116 -2.07 19.68 1.26
N ARG A 117 -0.97 20.43 1.23
CA ARG A 117 -0.89 21.83 1.67
C ARG A 117 -0.56 22.74 0.51
N GLY A 118 -1.24 23.88 0.46
CA GLY A 118 -1.01 24.94 -0.51
C GLY A 118 -0.03 25.98 0.02
N ALA A 119 0.91 26.40 -0.82
CA ALA A 119 1.70 27.62 -0.62
C ALA A 119 1.68 28.46 -1.91
N VAL A 120 2.04 29.74 -1.79
CA VAL A 120 1.93 30.73 -2.88
C VAL A 120 2.56 30.26 -4.20
N ASN A 121 3.67 29.51 -4.14
CA ASN A 121 4.44 29.08 -5.33
C ASN A 121 4.76 27.58 -5.37
N HIS A 122 4.16 26.75 -4.49
CA HIS A 122 4.37 25.31 -4.51
C HIS A 122 3.26 24.59 -3.73
N ARG A 123 3.13 23.28 -3.95
CA ARG A 123 2.28 22.41 -3.13
C ARG A 123 3.16 21.42 -2.39
N VAL A 124 2.80 21.12 -1.15
CA VAL A 124 3.46 20.07 -0.36
C VAL A 124 2.50 18.93 -0.17
N ILE A 125 2.92 17.72 -0.54
CA ILE A 125 2.14 16.50 -0.36
C ILE A 125 2.88 15.64 0.66
N ASP A 126 2.29 15.44 1.83
CA ASP A 126 2.75 14.46 2.80
C ASP A 126 1.94 13.18 2.67
N SER A 127 2.61 12.04 2.63
CA SER A 127 1.97 10.74 2.62
C SER A 127 2.45 9.93 3.82
N PHE A 128 1.54 9.24 4.50
CA PHE A 128 1.85 8.30 5.57
C PHE A 128 1.09 7.00 5.32
N GLU A 129 1.76 5.86 5.44
CA GLU A 129 1.15 4.54 5.32
C GLU A 129 1.76 3.57 6.32
N VAL A 130 0.90 2.75 6.91
CA VAL A 130 1.29 1.63 7.79
C VAL A 130 0.77 0.36 7.17
N ASN A 131 1.68 -0.58 6.93
CA ASN A 131 1.37 -1.92 6.46
C ASN A 131 1.63 -2.93 7.56
N LEU A 132 0.59 -3.69 7.91
CA LEU A 132 0.66 -4.83 8.81
C LEU A 132 0.43 -6.09 8.00
N GLY A 133 1.29 -7.08 8.18
CA GLY A 133 1.20 -8.30 7.37
C GLY A 133 1.99 -9.46 7.94
N ILE A 134 2.13 -10.49 7.11
CA ILE A 134 2.83 -11.72 7.44
C ILE A 134 3.69 -12.19 6.26
N VAL A 135 4.96 -12.48 6.55
CA VAL A 135 5.85 -13.25 5.67
C VAL A 135 5.60 -14.74 5.91
N GLY A 136 5.67 -15.59 4.88
CA GLY A 136 5.69 -17.06 5.04
C GLY A 136 4.46 -17.80 4.52
N PRO A 137 4.25 -19.08 4.87
CA PRO A 137 3.13 -19.90 4.36
C PRO A 137 1.74 -19.29 4.54
N SER A 138 1.52 -18.55 5.62
CA SER A 138 0.25 -17.86 5.90
C SER A 138 -0.05 -16.74 4.90
N SER A 139 0.96 -16.22 4.19
CA SER A 139 0.74 -15.27 3.10
C SER A 139 0.01 -15.88 1.89
N ARG A 140 -0.01 -17.22 1.76
CA ARG A 140 -0.58 -17.97 0.63
C ARG A 140 0.06 -17.72 -0.74
N ALA A 141 1.29 -17.23 -0.77
CA ALA A 141 2.01 -16.96 -2.02
C ALA A 141 2.21 -18.20 -2.90
N LYS A 142 2.52 -19.37 -2.30
CA LYS A 142 2.62 -20.66 -3.03
C LYS A 142 1.39 -20.94 -3.87
N GLN A 143 0.21 -20.79 -3.27
CA GLN A 143 -1.06 -21.08 -3.95
C GLN A 143 -1.30 -20.10 -5.09
N VAL A 144 -1.15 -18.79 -4.82
CA VAL A 144 -1.36 -17.75 -5.83
C VAL A 144 -0.42 -17.93 -7.02
N GLN A 145 0.88 -18.14 -6.77
CA GLN A 145 1.85 -18.34 -7.84
C GLN A 145 1.53 -19.57 -8.69
N ARG A 146 1.21 -20.71 -8.05
CA ARG A 146 0.90 -21.95 -8.76
C ARG A 146 -0.37 -21.84 -9.60
N GLU A 147 -1.41 -21.19 -9.09
CA GLU A 147 -2.64 -20.96 -9.87
C GLU A 147 -2.39 -20.01 -11.05
N PHE A 148 -1.59 -18.95 -10.84
CA PHE A 148 -1.19 -18.07 -11.93
C PHE A 148 -0.35 -18.79 -12.99
N HIS A 149 0.65 -19.58 -12.59
CA HIS A 149 1.48 -20.37 -13.50
C HIS A 149 0.67 -21.38 -14.31
N LYS A 150 -0.32 -22.04 -13.70
CA LYS A 150 -1.27 -22.91 -14.43
C LYS A 150 -2.09 -22.14 -15.46
N LEU A 151 -2.54 -20.92 -15.12
CA LEU A 151 -3.36 -20.10 -16.01
C LEU A 151 -2.60 -19.69 -17.28
N ILE A 152 -1.28 -19.48 -17.17
CA ILE A 152 -0.41 -19.01 -18.28
C ILE A 152 0.49 -20.11 -18.86
N ASP A 153 0.28 -21.37 -18.49
CA ASP A 153 1.10 -22.53 -18.90
C ASP A 153 2.62 -22.35 -18.63
N SER A 154 2.95 -21.86 -17.43
CA SER A 154 4.32 -21.68 -16.94
C SER A 154 4.76 -22.83 -16.02
N PRO A 155 6.06 -23.17 -15.94
CA PRO A 155 6.56 -24.26 -15.09
C PRO A 155 6.13 -24.16 -13.63
N ASP A 156 5.78 -25.30 -13.01
CA ASP A 156 5.37 -25.36 -11.60
C ASP A 156 6.57 -25.11 -10.66
N PRO A 157 6.51 -24.11 -9.77
CA PRO A 157 7.59 -23.84 -8.82
C PRO A 157 7.67 -24.93 -7.73
N ARG A 158 8.83 -25.61 -7.64
CA ARG A 158 9.00 -26.81 -6.81
C ARG A 158 9.66 -26.57 -5.45
N GLY A 159 10.29 -25.43 -5.22
CA GLY A 159 11.07 -25.17 -4.00
C GLY A 159 10.29 -24.59 -2.81
N TRP A 160 8.98 -24.36 -2.93
CA TRP A 160 8.14 -23.71 -1.91
C TRP A 160 8.10 -24.39 -0.54
N ASP A 161 8.53 -25.65 -0.43
CA ASP A 161 8.62 -26.36 0.85
C ASP A 161 9.82 -25.89 1.68
N ASN A 162 10.77 -25.15 1.08
CA ASN A 162 11.91 -24.51 1.73
C ASN A 162 11.71 -23.00 1.96
N GLN A 163 10.48 -22.49 1.86
CA GLN A 163 10.19 -21.06 2.04
C GLN A 163 10.47 -20.56 3.47
N LEU A 164 10.61 -19.23 3.62
CA LEU A 164 10.66 -18.59 4.93
C LEU A 164 9.44 -18.94 5.78
N ARG A 165 9.61 -19.03 7.10
CA ARG A 165 8.54 -19.34 8.04
C ARG A 165 7.64 -18.13 8.27
N ASP A 166 6.52 -18.38 8.96
CA ASP A 166 5.57 -17.33 9.32
C ASP A 166 6.21 -16.31 10.27
N GLU A 167 6.31 -15.06 9.80
CA GLU A 167 6.87 -13.93 10.55
C GLU A 167 5.97 -12.70 10.36
N PRO A 168 5.34 -12.17 11.43
CA PRO A 168 4.56 -10.94 11.32
C PRO A 168 5.49 -9.75 11.05
N GLY A 169 5.04 -8.84 10.19
CA GLY A 169 5.79 -7.65 9.81
C GLY A 169 4.98 -6.37 9.98
N LEU A 170 5.70 -5.27 10.21
CA LEU A 170 5.16 -3.92 10.23
C LEU A 170 6.07 -3.04 9.39
N ILE A 171 5.50 -2.32 8.43
CA ILE A 171 6.19 -1.31 7.64
C ILE A 171 5.50 0.02 7.87
N VAL A 172 6.28 1.04 8.19
CA VAL A 172 5.80 2.42 8.34
C VAL A 172 6.52 3.25 7.30
N MET A 173 5.76 3.94 6.45
CA MET A 173 6.26 4.79 5.39
C MET A 173 5.75 6.20 5.61
N ALA A 174 6.65 7.17 5.46
CA ALA A 174 6.33 8.58 5.44
C ALA A 174 7.12 9.23 4.30
N ASP A 175 6.43 9.97 3.43
CA ASP A 175 7.02 10.67 2.29
C ASP A 175 6.56 12.12 2.26
N ARG A 176 7.41 13.00 1.74
CA ARG A 176 7.10 14.41 1.50
C ARG A 176 7.56 14.83 0.11
N GLN A 177 6.62 15.30 -0.68
CA GLN A 177 6.86 15.80 -2.04
C GLN A 177 6.62 17.30 -2.12
N TRP A 178 7.51 18.00 -2.81
CA TRP A 178 7.40 19.43 -3.12
C TRP A 178 7.13 19.59 -4.61
N VAL A 179 5.96 20.11 -4.96
CA VAL A 179 5.52 20.28 -6.34
C VAL A 179 5.59 21.76 -6.69
N PHE A 180 6.49 22.12 -7.61
CA PHE A 180 6.65 23.45 -8.16
C PHE A 180 5.96 23.54 -9.54
N PRO A 181 5.47 24.73 -9.94
CA PRO A 181 4.90 24.96 -11.26
C PRO A 181 5.92 24.87 -12.40
#